data_AF-A0AAW7D1T3-F1
#
_entry.id   AF-A0AAW7D1T3-F1
#
_cell.length_a   1.000
_cell.length_b   1.000
_cell.length_c   1.000
_cell.angle_alpha   90.00
_cell.angle_beta   90.00
_cell.angle_gamma   90.00
#
_symmetry.space_group_name_H-M   'P 1'
#
loop_
_entity.id
_entity.type
_entity.pdbx_description
1 polymer ?
#
loop_
_entity_poly.entity_id
_entity_poly.type
_entity_poly.pdbx_seq_one_letter_code
_entity_poly.pdbx_strand_id
1 'polypeptide(L)'
;MKTFYVLCALMLANLSMAQTFNEALKKASHTDKPILLVFAGSDWCAPCIKLDKEVFQTEEFEKEQAKWVLYKADFLKKSKLTASVKKENGQLADQYNPEGYFPLVVVLNSKGKVLGKLGYSKDTPADYIKKLRAFIQ
;
A
#
# COMPACT_ATOMS: atom_id res chain seq x y z
N MET A 1 -8.09 -29.08 -45.29
CA MET A 1 -8.83 -28.69 -44.08
C MET A 1 -7.85 -28.01 -43.14
N LYS A 2 -8.00 -26.70 -42.92
CA LYS A 2 -7.09 -25.88 -42.11
C LYS A 2 -7.56 -25.92 -40.66
N THR A 3 -6.89 -26.68 -39.80
CA THR A 3 -7.20 -26.74 -38.37
C THR A 3 -6.60 -25.49 -37.71
N PHE A 4 -7.48 -24.59 -37.29
CA PHE A 4 -7.14 -23.32 -36.64
C PHE A 4 -6.91 -23.60 -35.15
N TYR A 5 -5.67 -23.52 -34.67
CA TYR A 5 -5.38 -23.55 -33.24
C TYR A 5 -5.61 -22.13 -32.68
N VAL A 6 -6.74 -21.92 -32.01
CA VAL A 6 -6.97 -20.71 -31.23
C VAL A 6 -6.16 -20.82 -29.95
N LEU A 7 -4.97 -20.21 -29.94
CA LEU A 7 -4.17 -20.02 -28.74
C LEU A 7 -4.87 -18.93 -27.90
N CYS A 8 -5.68 -19.34 -26.93
CA CYS A 8 -6.25 -18.44 -25.93
C CYS A 8 -5.12 -17.99 -24.99
N ALA A 9 -4.59 -16.79 -25.23
CA ALA A 9 -3.60 -16.17 -24.36
C ALA A 9 -4.28 -15.78 -23.04
N LEU A 10 -4.12 -16.62 -22.01
CA LEU A 10 -4.39 -16.27 -20.63
C LEU A 10 -3.44 -15.14 -20.21
N MET A 11 -3.91 -13.89 -20.31
CA MET A 11 -3.27 -12.78 -19.62
C MET A 11 -3.46 -12.98 -18.13
N LEU A 12 -2.47 -13.60 -17.48
CA LEU A 12 -2.32 -13.52 -16.03
C LEU A 12 -2.05 -12.06 -15.69
N ALA A 13 -3.11 -11.34 -15.33
CA ALA A 13 -2.99 -10.04 -14.68
C ALA A 13 -2.36 -10.29 -13.30
N ASN A 14 -1.03 -10.27 -13.26
CA ASN A 14 -0.29 -10.24 -12.02
C ASN A 14 -0.70 -8.96 -11.28
N LEU A 15 -1.47 -9.11 -10.21
CA LEU A 15 -1.62 -8.09 -9.18
C LEU A 15 -0.24 -7.92 -8.54
N SER A 16 0.64 -7.16 -9.20
CA SER A 16 2.01 -6.96 -8.73
C SER A 16 1.97 -6.03 -7.52
N MET A 17 1.99 -6.62 -6.33
CA MET A 17 2.58 -5.94 -5.19
C MET A 17 4.00 -5.57 -5.60
N ALA A 18 4.38 -4.30 -5.52
CA ALA A 18 5.76 -3.90 -5.76
C ALA A 18 6.65 -4.61 -4.73
N GLN A 19 7.70 -5.30 -5.18
CA GLN A 19 8.60 -6.05 -4.30
C GLN A 19 9.51 -5.11 -3.52
N THR A 20 9.76 -3.92 -4.07
CA THR A 20 10.56 -2.84 -3.46
C THR A 20 9.81 -1.50 -3.55
N PHE A 21 10.17 -0.55 -2.70
CA PHE A 21 9.57 0.79 -2.75
C PHE A 21 9.95 1.54 -4.04
N ASN A 22 11.12 1.25 -4.60
CA ASN A 22 11.53 1.78 -5.91
C ASN A 22 10.60 1.30 -7.02
N GLU A 23 10.19 0.03 -7.01
CA GLU A 23 9.18 -0.46 -7.94
C GLU A 23 7.83 0.23 -7.75
N ALA A 24 7.44 0.54 -6.51
CA ALA A 24 6.24 1.32 -6.24
C ALA A 24 6.31 2.73 -6.85
N LEU A 25 7.45 3.42 -6.71
CA LEU A 25 7.68 4.73 -7.34
C LEU A 25 7.64 4.67 -8.88
N LYS A 26 8.27 3.66 -9.48
CA LYS A 26 8.24 3.45 -10.93
C LYS A 26 6.81 3.18 -11.41
N LYS A 27 6.09 2.28 -10.72
CA LYS A 27 4.69 1.96 -11.03
C LYS A 27 3.78 3.17 -10.89
N ALA A 28 3.96 3.96 -9.83
CA ALA A 28 3.21 5.21 -9.60
C ALA A 28 3.47 6.23 -10.71
N SER A 29 4.72 6.40 -11.11
CA SER A 29 5.11 7.27 -12.22
C SER A 29 4.54 6.82 -13.56
N HIS A 30 4.57 5.52 -13.86
CA HIS A 30 4.04 4.98 -15.12
C HIS A 30 2.51 4.99 -15.20
N THR A 31 1.82 4.87 -14.06
CA THR A 31 0.36 4.78 -14.02
C THR A 31 -0.31 6.09 -13.64
N ASP A 32 0.47 7.14 -13.37
CA ASP A 32 0.04 8.42 -12.82
C ASP A 32 -0.87 8.28 -11.59
N LYS A 33 -0.49 7.37 -10.69
CA LYS A 33 -1.24 7.06 -9.47
C LYS A 33 -0.46 7.50 -8.23
N PRO A 34 -1.15 8.01 -7.20
CA PRO A 34 -0.54 8.23 -5.89
C PRO A 34 -0.13 6.90 -5.24
N ILE A 35 0.83 6.97 -4.32
CA ILE A 35 1.25 5.83 -3.51
C ILE A 35 0.57 5.92 -2.15
N LEU A 36 0.03 4.80 -1.69
CA LEU A 36 -0.41 4.60 -0.32
C LEU A 36 0.65 3.80 0.44
N LEU A 37 1.52 4.52 1.16
CA LEU A 37 2.56 3.93 1.99
C LEU A 37 2.03 3.68 3.39
N VAL A 38 1.94 2.41 3.79
CA VAL A 38 1.37 2.00 5.09
C VAL A 38 2.47 1.46 5.99
N PHE A 39 2.74 2.15 7.10
CA PHE A 39 3.56 1.67 8.20
C PHE A 39 2.70 0.86 9.16
N ALA A 40 3.01 -0.43 9.30
CA ALA A 40 2.23 -1.36 10.11
C ALA A 40 3.13 -2.27 10.96
N GLY A 41 2.56 -2.83 12.02
CA GLY A 41 3.11 -3.98 12.73
C GLY A 41 2.06 -5.08 12.78
N SER A 42 1.93 -5.85 11.70
CA SER A 42 0.76 -6.73 11.48
C SER A 42 0.59 -7.86 12.51
N ASP A 43 1.58 -8.13 13.36
CA ASP A 43 1.58 -9.22 14.33
C ASP A 43 1.63 -8.78 15.82
N TRP A 44 1.75 -7.47 16.09
CA TRP A 44 1.81 -6.91 17.45
C TRP A 44 1.12 -5.55 17.64
N CYS A 45 0.83 -4.79 16.57
CA CYS A 45 0.15 -3.50 16.67
C CYS A 45 -1.37 -3.69 16.52
N ALA A 46 -2.10 -3.72 17.64
CA ALA A 46 -3.54 -3.92 17.62
C ALA A 46 -4.31 -2.87 16.78
N PRO A 47 -4.02 -1.56 16.83
CA PRO A 47 -4.67 -0.58 15.95
C PRO A 47 -4.35 -0.79 14.46
N CYS A 48 -3.15 -1.29 14.14
CA CYS A 48 -2.77 -1.62 12.75
C CYS A 48 -3.62 -2.78 12.23
N ILE A 49 -3.78 -3.83 13.04
CA ILE A 49 -4.60 -5.00 12.69
C ILE A 49 -6.07 -4.60 12.52
N LYS A 50 -6.57 -3.67 13.35
CA LYS A 50 -7.92 -3.12 13.20
C LYS A 50 -8.08 -2.33 11.92
N LEU A 51 -7.17 -1.40 11.63
CA LEU A 51 -7.21 -0.63 10.38
C LEU A 51 -7.23 -1.53 9.14
N ASP A 52 -6.40 -2.57 9.14
CA ASP A 52 -6.34 -3.54 8.03
C ASP A 52 -7.68 -4.25 7.83
N LYS A 53 -8.28 -4.77 8.91
CA LYS A 53 -9.56 -5.49 8.85
C LYS A 53 -10.76 -4.59 8.57
N GLU A 54 -10.81 -3.44 9.24
CA GLU A 54 -11.96 -2.53 9.22
C GLU A 54 -11.94 -1.62 7.98
N VAL A 55 -10.82 -1.50 7.27
CA VAL A 55 -10.71 -0.67 6.07
C VAL A 55 -10.09 -1.44 4.91
N PHE A 56 -8.84 -1.86 4.99
CA PHE A 56 -8.12 -2.36 3.82
C PHE A 56 -8.60 -3.71 3.28
N GLN A 57 -9.24 -4.55 4.11
CA GLN A 57 -9.82 -5.84 3.72
C GLN A 57 -11.32 -5.77 3.38
N THR A 58 -11.89 -4.56 3.30
CA THR A 58 -13.31 -4.37 2.98
C THR A 58 -13.55 -4.32 1.47
N GLU A 59 -14.75 -4.71 1.02
CA GLU A 59 -15.14 -4.61 -0.40
C GLU A 59 -15.09 -3.16 -0.91
N GLU A 60 -15.38 -2.19 -0.03
CA GLU A 60 -15.30 -0.77 -0.31
C GLU A 60 -13.88 -0.36 -0.69
N PHE A 61 -12.89 -0.83 0.06
CA PHE A 61 -11.49 -0.55 -0.26
C PHE A 61 -11.00 -1.36 -1.47
N GLU A 62 -11.46 -2.59 -1.66
CA GLU A 62 -11.14 -3.39 -2.86
C GLU A 62 -11.52 -2.64 -4.16
N LYS A 63 -12.73 -2.06 -4.19
CA LYS A 63 -13.19 -1.22 -5.32
C LYS A 63 -12.36 0.05 -5.51
N GLU A 64 -11.72 0.53 -4.46
CA GLU A 64 -10.90 1.74 -4.47
C GLU A 64 -9.41 1.46 -4.76
N GLN A 65 -8.92 0.27 -4.43
CA GLN A 65 -7.51 -0.12 -4.47
C GLN A 65 -6.86 0.15 -5.83
N ALA A 66 -7.59 -0.02 -6.92
CA ALA A 66 -7.09 0.22 -8.28
C ALA A 66 -6.61 1.67 -8.53
N LYS A 67 -7.01 2.64 -7.70
CA LYS A 67 -6.58 4.05 -7.80
C LYS A 67 -5.23 4.33 -7.14
N TRP A 68 -4.69 3.38 -6.39
CA TRP A 68 -3.49 3.55 -5.59
C TRP A 68 -2.39 2.58 -6.03
N VAL A 69 -1.15 3.00 -5.90
CA VAL A 69 -0.03 2.06 -5.77
C VAL A 69 0.16 1.79 -4.28
N LEU A 70 -0.17 0.57 -3.84
CA LEU A 70 -0.04 0.20 -2.43
C LEU A 70 1.39 -0.28 -2.13
N TYR A 71 1.93 0.17 -1.01
CA TYR A 71 3.16 -0.38 -0.45
C TYR A 71 3.07 -0.42 1.08
N LYS A 72 3.31 -1.59 1.67
CA LYS A 72 3.24 -1.80 3.12
C LYS A 72 4.63 -2.01 3.71
N ALA A 73 5.12 -1.01 4.44
CA ALA A 73 6.32 -1.11 5.27
C ALA A 73 5.94 -1.77 6.61
N ASP A 74 5.96 -3.10 6.64
CA ASP A 74 5.56 -3.90 7.80
C ASP A 74 6.74 -4.22 8.74
N PHE A 75 6.56 -4.02 10.04
CA PHE A 75 7.58 -4.18 11.07
C PHE A 75 7.27 -5.39 11.94
N LEU A 76 7.46 -6.61 11.43
CA LEU A 76 7.08 -7.84 12.14
C LEU A 76 8.01 -8.13 13.33
N LYS A 77 7.44 -8.62 14.45
CA LYS A 77 8.21 -9.06 15.64
C LYS A 77 8.31 -10.57 15.79
N LYS A 78 7.28 -11.31 15.40
CA LYS A 78 7.18 -12.77 15.52
C LYS A 78 7.74 -13.46 14.27
N SER A 79 7.55 -12.86 13.11
CA SER A 79 8.03 -13.38 11.82
C SER A 79 9.37 -12.74 11.41
N LYS A 80 10.23 -13.51 10.76
CA LYS A 80 11.52 -13.01 10.27
C LYS A 80 11.36 -12.30 8.92
N LEU A 81 11.71 -11.01 8.89
CA LEU A 81 11.96 -10.28 7.66
C LEU A 81 13.41 -10.47 7.20
N THR A 82 13.64 -10.46 5.89
CA THR A 82 15.01 -10.46 5.33
C THR A 82 15.74 -9.17 5.71
N ALA A 83 17.08 -9.20 5.72
CA ALA A 83 17.88 -8.01 6.03
C ALA A 83 17.61 -6.85 5.07
N SER A 84 17.36 -7.15 3.79
CA SER A 84 17.03 -6.15 2.77
C SER A 84 15.71 -5.45 3.08
N VAL A 85 14.65 -6.19 3.40
CA VAL A 85 13.34 -5.62 3.73
C VAL A 85 13.41 -4.80 5.03
N LYS A 86 14.12 -5.28 6.06
CA LYS A 86 14.33 -4.51 7.29
C LYS A 86 15.04 -3.19 7.03
N LYS A 87 16.06 -3.20 6.17
CA LYS A 87 16.81 -2.00 5.79
C LYS A 87 15.93 -1.02 5.02
N GLU A 88 15.18 -1.49 4.01
CA GLU A 88 14.26 -0.65 3.24
C GLU A 88 13.18 -0.04 4.14
N ASN A 89 12.53 -0.85 4.99
CA ASN A 89 11.52 -0.36 5.94
C ASN A 89 12.10 0.67 6.91
N GLY A 90 13.33 0.45 7.42
CA GLY A 90 14.04 1.41 8.25
C GLY A 90 14.27 2.75 7.55
N GLN A 91 14.78 2.72 6.31
CA GLN A 91 15.00 3.93 5.51
C GLN A 91 13.68 4.68 5.24
N LEU A 92 12.60 3.96 4.97
CA LEU A 92 11.28 4.56 4.79
C LEU A 92 10.75 5.18 6.08
N ALA A 93 10.98 4.54 7.23
CA ALA A 93 10.58 5.09 8.52
C ALA A 93 11.36 6.37 8.83
N ASP A 94 12.68 6.37 8.65
CA ASP A 94 13.51 7.56 8.84
C ASP A 94 13.01 8.74 7.99
N GLN A 95 12.58 8.46 6.76
CA GLN A 95 12.12 9.49 5.82
C GLN A 95 10.68 9.96 6.06
N TYR A 96 9.74 9.04 6.32
CA TYR A 96 8.30 9.33 6.29
C TYR A 96 7.60 9.16 7.65
N ASN A 97 8.22 8.49 8.62
CA ASN A 97 7.69 8.20 9.94
C ASN A 97 8.75 8.34 11.07
N PRO A 98 9.49 9.46 11.16
CA PRO A 98 10.58 9.62 12.13
C PRO A 98 10.09 9.54 13.59
N GLU A 99 8.81 9.82 13.84
CA GLU A 99 8.18 9.72 15.16
C GLU A 99 7.77 8.28 15.54
N GLY A 100 7.81 7.33 14.59
CA GLY A 100 7.52 5.93 14.84
C GLY A 100 6.05 5.63 15.14
N TYR A 101 5.11 6.30 14.47
CA TYR A 101 3.68 6.06 14.64
C TYR A 101 3.21 4.80 13.92
N PHE A 102 2.35 4.01 14.59
CA PHE A 102 1.76 2.79 14.05
C PHE A 102 0.27 2.66 14.45
N PRO A 103 -0.66 2.51 13.49
CA PRO A 103 -0.44 2.62 12.05
C PRO A 103 -0.21 4.07 11.62
N LEU A 104 0.59 4.25 10.57
CA LEU A 104 0.68 5.50 9.84
C LEU A 104 0.48 5.21 8.36
N VAL A 105 -0.47 5.91 7.74
CA VAL A 105 -0.74 5.88 6.31
C VAL A 105 -0.26 7.20 5.72
N VAL A 106 0.68 7.14 4.81
CA VAL A 106 1.25 8.30 4.13
C VAL A 106 0.82 8.27 2.67
N VAL A 107 0.14 9.33 2.24
CA VAL A 107 -0.22 9.53 0.83
C VAL A 107 0.93 10.27 0.15
N LEU A 108 1.50 9.67 -0.88
CA LEU A 108 2.58 10.25 -1.66
C LEU A 108 2.14 10.47 -3.10
N ASN A 109 2.68 11.50 -3.76
CA ASN A 109 2.60 11.58 -5.22
C ASN A 109 3.56 10.58 -5.89
N SER A 110 3.51 10.49 -7.22
CA SER A 110 4.36 9.58 -8.01
C SER A 110 5.87 9.82 -7.88
N LYS A 111 6.28 10.99 -7.35
CA LYS A 111 7.68 11.36 -7.09
C LYS A 111 8.10 11.11 -5.63
N GLY A 112 7.24 10.51 -4.81
CA GLY A 112 7.51 10.27 -3.38
C GLY A 112 7.35 11.50 -2.48
N LYS A 113 6.77 12.61 -2.96
CA LYS A 113 6.47 13.77 -2.11
C LYS A 113 5.21 13.49 -1.29
N VAL A 114 5.26 13.82 0.00
CA VAL A 114 4.11 13.71 0.91
C VAL A 114 2.99 14.67 0.50
N LEU A 115 1.79 14.13 0.35
CA LEU A 115 0.54 14.85 0.15
C LEU A 115 -0.30 14.89 1.43
N GLY A 116 -0.20 13.85 2.26
CA GLY A 116 -0.92 13.78 3.52
C GLY A 116 -0.54 12.58 4.37
N LYS A 117 -0.99 12.60 5.63
CA LYS A 117 -0.79 11.53 6.60
C LYS A 117 -2.09 11.27 7.36
N LEU A 118 -2.39 10.00 7.64
CA LEU A 118 -3.51 9.54 8.47
C LEU A 118 -3.04 8.44 9.40
N GLY A 119 -3.54 8.46 10.63
CA GLY A 119 -3.42 7.34 11.57
C GLY A 119 -4.68 6.50 11.60
N TYR A 120 -4.78 5.61 12.59
CA TYR A 120 -6.05 4.93 12.88
C TYR A 120 -7.09 5.91 13.43
N SER A 121 -8.32 5.73 12.97
CA SER A 121 -9.53 6.40 13.44
C SER A 121 -10.68 5.41 13.39
N LYS A 122 -11.71 5.61 14.23
CA LYS A 122 -12.92 4.77 14.24
C LYS A 122 -13.90 5.15 13.13
N ASP A 123 -13.38 5.48 11.95
CA ASP A 123 -14.19 5.86 10.81
C ASP A 123 -14.80 4.62 10.15
N THR A 124 -15.88 4.80 9.41
CA THR A 124 -16.33 3.79 8.45
C THR A 124 -15.30 3.63 7.33
N PRO A 125 -15.27 2.49 6.60
CA PRO A 125 -14.38 2.33 5.45
C PRO A 125 -14.55 3.47 4.43
N ALA A 126 -15.80 3.84 4.15
CA ALA A 126 -16.15 4.91 3.22
C ALA A 126 -15.59 6.28 3.66
N ASP A 127 -15.72 6.62 4.94
CA ASP A 127 -15.20 7.88 5.49
C ASP A 127 -13.68 7.90 5.50
N TYR A 128 -13.03 6.79 5.83
CA TYR A 128 -11.57 6.68 5.77
C TYR A 128 -11.07 6.87 4.33
N ILE A 129 -11.68 6.20 3.36
CA ILE A 129 -11.37 6.36 1.92
C ILE A 129 -11.58 7.82 1.48
N LYS A 130 -12.66 8.47 1.93
CA LYS A 130 -12.91 9.89 1.63
C LYS A 130 -11.76 10.77 2.14
N LYS A 131 -11.24 10.53 3.35
CA LYS A 131 -10.08 11.25 3.89
C LYS A 131 -8.81 10.99 3.07
N LEU A 132 -8.56 9.75 2.63
CA LEU A 132 -7.42 9.46 1.74
C LEU A 132 -7.50 10.25 0.43
N ARG A 133 -8.68 10.27 -0.21
CA ARG A 133 -8.91 10.99 -1.46
C ARG A 133 -8.75 12.51 -1.30
N ALA A 134 -8.99 13.06 -0.11
CA ALA A 134 -8.85 14.51 0.12
C ALA A 134 -7.42 15.03 -0.06
N PHE A 135 -6.40 14.16 -0.01
CA PHE A 135 -5.01 14.57 -0.22
C PHE A 135 -4.58 14.61 -1.70
N ILE A 136 -5.40 14.11 -2.62
CA ILE A 136 -5.07 13.99 -4.05
C ILE A 136 -5.99 14.83 -4.93
N GLN A 137 -6.81 15.70 -4.32
CA GLN A 137 -7.69 16.64 -5.00
C GLN A 137 -6.92 17.87 -5.49
#